data_AF-A0A0S8GQ42-F1
#
_entry.id   AF-A0A0S8GQ42-F1
#
_cell.length_a   1.000
_cell.length_b   1.000
_cell.length_c   1.000
_cell.angle_alpha   90.00
_cell.angle_beta   90.00
_cell.angle_gamma   90.00
#
_symmetry.space_group_name_H-M   'P 1'
#
loop_
_entity.id
_entity.type
_entity.pdbx_description
1 polymer ?
#
loop_
_entity_poly.entity_id
_entity_poly.type
_entity_poly.pdbx_seq_one_letter_code
_entity_poly.pdbx_strand_id
1 'polypeptide(L)'
;MTPNLSFAWRPEFDRKEEYRNYTGRGGGGAKQKAMNFSLSNLFQIKTKSISDGKEVEKKLDLFTLNFSSAYNFLAKERKLSNLSTALRSSAIRNVDLSFFVSHDFYDQKTGKLKLLSPRWVYFSFDTRLGLHGSWQETKAKTVEEFEELTPPEERLQGSSEKVTQTWSVNISHRFSKSRGGSENHWATMSLRLPLTRHWLLNYLNRYDFAEKKITEQTFELYRDMHCWEGRFTWIVNGYRQGYYFRINIKALPEIKIEKSQKGIREIFF
;
A
#
# COMPACT_ATOMS: atom_id res chain seq x y z
N MET A 1 4.35 11.12 25.67
CA MET A 1 5.40 11.92 24.99
C MET A 1 6.73 11.30 25.32
N THR A 2 7.57 11.06 24.32
CA THR A 2 8.83 10.33 24.44
C THR A 2 9.92 11.10 23.69
N PRO A 3 10.68 11.98 24.38
CA PRO A 3 11.82 12.65 23.79
C PRO A 3 12.99 11.67 23.64
N ASN A 4 13.78 11.86 22.59
CA ASN A 4 15.01 11.12 22.37
C ASN A 4 16.08 12.04 21.79
N LEU A 5 17.30 11.85 22.27
CA LEU A 5 18.47 12.61 21.88
C LEU A 5 19.62 11.66 21.63
N SER A 6 20.21 11.70 20.43
CA SER A 6 21.36 10.87 20.09
C SER A 6 22.50 11.70 19.51
N PHE A 7 23.73 11.37 19.89
CA PHE A 7 24.93 11.99 19.37
C PHE A 7 25.75 10.97 18.58
N ALA A 8 26.12 11.33 17.36
CA ALA A 8 26.93 10.51 16.47
C ALA A 8 28.26 11.22 16.20
N TRP A 9 29.37 10.53 16.48
CA TRP A 9 30.71 11.00 16.18
C TRP A 9 31.50 9.92 15.45
N ARG A 10 32.17 10.31 14.36
CA ARG A 10 33.11 9.50 13.62
C ARG A 10 34.33 10.35 13.26
N PRO A 11 35.54 9.96 13.69
CA PRO A 11 36.76 10.62 13.25
C PRO A 11 36.99 10.38 11.76
N GLU A 12 37.81 11.23 11.14
CA GLU A 12 38.24 11.04 9.76
C GLU A 12 39.30 9.94 9.71
N PHE A 13 39.11 8.97 8.82
CA PHE A 13 40.11 7.93 8.57
C PHE A 13 40.77 8.20 7.22
N ASP A 14 41.93 8.83 7.27
CA ASP A 14 42.84 8.90 6.13
C ASP A 14 43.84 7.74 6.25
N ARG A 15 43.41 6.52 5.88
CA ARG A 15 44.37 5.43 5.69
C ARG A 15 45.13 5.76 4.41
N LYS A 16 46.41 6.11 4.57
CA LYS A 16 47.40 6.37 3.50
C LYS A 16 47.11 5.55 2.22
N GLU A 17 47.29 6.21 1.07
CA GLU A 17 47.03 5.67 -0.28
C GLU A 17 47.64 4.29 -0.56
N GLU A 18 48.66 3.85 0.19
CA GLU A 18 49.28 2.51 0.06
C GLU A 18 48.27 1.35 0.16
N TYR A 19 47.17 1.49 0.93
CA TYR A 19 46.14 0.44 1.02
C TYR A 19 45.05 0.52 -0.07
N ARG A 20 44.96 1.61 -0.85
CA ARG A 20 43.99 1.71 -1.97
C ARG A 20 44.35 0.78 -3.13
N ASN A 21 45.63 0.44 -3.28
CA ASN A 21 46.15 -0.25 -4.46
C ASN A 21 45.89 -1.76 -4.49
N TYR A 22 45.47 -2.39 -3.37
CA TYR A 22 45.32 -3.85 -3.30
C TYR A 22 43.88 -4.37 -3.43
N THR A 23 42.85 -3.57 -3.12
CA THR A 23 41.45 -4.06 -3.03
C THR A 23 40.45 -3.31 -3.91
N GLY A 24 40.85 -2.23 -4.59
CA GLY A 24 39.94 -1.39 -5.38
C GLY A 24 38.83 -0.69 -4.56
N ARG A 25 38.82 -0.85 -3.24
CA ARG A 25 37.90 -0.19 -2.29
C ARG A 25 38.70 0.34 -1.10
N GLY A 26 38.91 1.65 -1.09
CA GLY A 26 39.54 2.35 0.03
C GLY A 26 38.60 2.43 1.25
N GLY A 27 39.12 2.06 2.42
CA GLY A 27 38.44 2.20 3.72
C GLY A 27 38.46 3.62 4.27
N GLY A 28 38.00 4.60 3.47
CA GLY A 28 37.85 5.99 3.88
C GLY A 28 36.46 6.24 4.47
N GLY A 29 36.40 6.72 5.71
CA GLY A 29 35.15 7.14 6.36
C GLY A 29 35.12 8.65 6.54
N ALA A 30 34.16 9.34 5.92
CA ALA A 30 34.00 10.79 6.08
C ALA A 30 33.76 11.17 7.56
N LYS A 31 34.38 12.24 8.03
CA LYS A 31 34.19 12.76 9.39
C LYS A 31 32.70 13.03 9.65
N GLN A 32 32.20 12.63 10.82
CA GLN A 32 30.82 12.89 11.25
C GLN A 32 30.82 13.45 12.67
N LYS A 33 30.05 14.52 12.90
CA LYS A 33 29.73 15.02 14.23
C LYS A 33 28.34 15.64 14.17
N ALA A 34 27.33 14.91 14.64
CA ALA A 34 25.94 15.34 14.56
C ALA A 34 25.16 14.95 15.82
N MET A 35 24.17 15.76 16.16
CA MET A 35 23.22 15.52 17.26
C MET A 35 21.82 15.44 16.68
N ASN A 36 21.13 14.33 16.88
CA ASN A 36 19.76 14.14 16.41
C ASN A 36 18.81 14.34 17.58
N PHE A 37 17.72 15.05 17.31
CA PHE A 37 16.64 15.30 18.24
C PHE A 37 15.40 14.64 17.66
N SER A 38 14.70 13.85 18.46
CA SER A 38 13.38 13.37 18.09
C SER A 38 12.42 13.48 19.26
N LEU A 39 11.16 13.76 18.96
CA LEU A 39 10.08 13.81 19.92
C LEU A 39 8.89 13.03 19.39
N SER A 40 8.57 11.91 20.03
CA SER A 40 7.42 11.08 19.68
C SER A 40 6.25 11.37 20.61
N ASN A 41 5.07 11.62 20.06
CA ASN A 41 3.84 11.83 20.81
C ASN A 41 2.81 10.80 20.38
N LEU A 42 2.37 9.94 21.29
CA LEU A 42 1.23 9.05 21.10
C LEU A 42 0.00 9.71 21.72
N PHE A 43 -1.04 9.94 20.91
CA PHE A 43 -2.32 10.48 21.36
C PHE A 43 -3.32 9.33 21.46
N GLN A 44 -3.91 9.14 22.64
CA GLN A 44 -4.86 8.06 22.92
C GLN A 44 -6.09 8.64 23.58
N ILE A 45 -7.26 8.05 23.30
CA ILE A 45 -8.50 8.33 24.03
C ILE A 45 -8.93 7.07 24.78
N LYS A 46 -9.47 7.25 25.98
CA LYS A 46 -10.13 6.18 26.73
C LYS A 46 -11.62 6.28 26.53
N THR A 47 -12.24 5.17 26.17
CA THR A 47 -13.68 5.03 26.03
C THR A 47 -14.17 3.93 26.97
N LYS A 48 -15.42 4.03 27.40
CA LYS A 48 -16.10 2.94 28.10
C LYS A 48 -16.89 2.14 27.08
N SER A 49 -16.73 0.83 27.09
CA SER A 49 -17.52 -0.10 26.28
C SER A 49 -18.16 -1.12 27.20
N ILE A 50 -19.40 -1.52 26.92
CA ILE A 50 -20.03 -2.62 27.62
C ILE A 50 -19.65 -3.91 26.90
N SER A 51 -19.05 -4.85 27.61
CA SER A 51 -18.81 -6.21 27.16
C SER A 51 -19.30 -7.14 28.26
N ASP A 52 -20.18 -8.08 27.92
CA ASP A 52 -20.81 -9.02 28.87
C ASP A 52 -21.44 -8.35 30.11
N GLY A 53 -22.17 -7.24 29.88
CA GLY A 53 -22.86 -6.51 30.94
C GLY A 53 -21.95 -5.77 31.94
N LYS A 54 -20.62 -5.78 31.73
CA LYS A 54 -19.64 -5.05 32.54
C LYS A 54 -19.05 -3.88 31.76
N GLU A 55 -18.83 -2.77 32.46
CA GLU A 55 -18.06 -1.64 31.90
C GLU A 55 -16.60 -2.05 31.75
N VAL A 56 -16.12 -2.09 30.50
CA VAL A 56 -14.73 -2.33 30.16
C VAL A 56 -14.12 -1.05 29.59
N GLU A 57 -12.99 -0.62 30.13
CA GLU A 57 -12.21 0.46 29.54
C GLU A 57 -11.55 0.00 28.24
N LYS A 58 -11.80 0.73 27.15
CA LYS A 58 -11.14 0.53 25.86
C LYS A 58 -10.27 1.74 25.53
N LYS A 59 -8.96 1.52 25.42
CA LYS A 59 -8.00 2.51 24.94
C LYS A 59 -7.96 2.48 23.41
N LEU A 60 -8.07 3.64 22.78
CA LEU A 60 -7.98 3.79 21.34
C LEU A 60 -6.82 4.75 21.00
N ASP A 61 -5.88 4.28 20.21
CA ASP A 61 -4.78 5.08 19.70
C ASP A 61 -5.29 5.93 18.54
N LEU A 62 -5.25 7.26 18.70
CA LEU A 62 -5.72 8.18 17.68
C LEU A 62 -4.65 8.40 16.62
N PHE A 63 -3.46 8.83 17.03
CA PHE A 63 -2.34 9.03 16.12
C PHE A 63 -1.02 9.10 16.87
N THR A 64 0.06 8.84 16.13
CA THR A 64 1.43 9.14 16.54
C THR A 64 1.90 10.37 15.79
N LEU A 65 2.53 11.30 16.49
CA LEU A 65 3.10 12.53 15.94
C LEU A 65 4.57 12.61 16.32
N ASN A 66 5.43 12.48 15.32
CA ASN A 66 6.88 12.47 15.47
C ASN A 66 7.47 13.77 14.92
N PHE A 67 8.28 14.43 15.72
CA PHE A 67 9.12 15.53 15.29
C PHE A 67 10.56 15.05 15.28
N SER A 68 11.33 15.36 14.24
CA SER A 68 12.76 15.09 14.21
C SER A 68 13.54 16.19 13.51
N SER A 69 14.73 16.46 14.01
CA SER A 69 15.71 17.37 13.40
C SER A 69 17.11 16.92 13.83
N ALA A 70 18.14 17.50 13.22
CA ALA A 70 19.52 17.17 13.54
C ALA A 70 20.41 18.41 13.44
N TYR A 71 21.43 18.50 14.28
CA TYR A 71 22.44 19.54 14.23
C TYR A 71 23.78 18.94 13.80
N ASN A 72 24.30 19.40 12.66
CA ASN A 72 25.60 19.01 12.13
C ASN A 72 26.68 20.00 12.60
N PHE A 73 27.56 19.55 13.48
CA PHE A 73 28.63 20.38 14.04
C PHE A 73 29.78 20.64 13.06
N LEU A 74 29.89 19.86 11.99
CA LEU A 74 30.94 20.02 10.97
C LEU A 74 30.53 20.96 9.83
N ALA A 75 29.23 21.25 9.68
CA ALA A 75 28.73 22.11 8.63
C ALA A 75 29.18 23.56 8.86
N LYS A 76 29.68 24.23 7.81
CA LYS A 76 30.07 25.65 7.88
C LYS A 76 28.83 26.55 7.96
N GLU A 77 27.78 26.20 7.25
CA GLU A 77 26.49 26.89 7.20
C GLU A 77 25.35 25.90 7.40
N ARG A 78 24.15 26.40 7.72
CA ARG A 78 22.92 25.59 7.85
C ARG A 78 23.12 24.35 8.74
N LYS A 79 23.71 24.58 9.92
CA LYS A 79 24.05 23.52 10.88
C LYS A 79 22.82 22.76 11.38
N LEU A 80 21.68 23.42 11.54
CA LEU A 80 20.42 22.78 11.89
C LEU A 80 19.77 22.20 10.63
N SER A 81 19.34 20.96 10.67
CA SER A 81 18.63 20.30 9.58
C SER A 81 17.15 20.69 9.60
N ASN A 82 16.45 20.39 8.51
CA ASN A 82 15.02 20.60 8.45
C ASN A 82 14.30 19.88 9.62
N LEU A 83 13.23 20.49 10.10
CA LEU A 83 12.28 19.82 10.98
C LEU A 83 11.38 18.92 10.14
N SER A 84 11.43 17.63 10.42
CA SER A 84 10.50 16.66 9.88
C SER A 84 9.39 16.44 10.90
N THR A 85 8.14 16.55 10.45
CA THR A 85 6.94 16.25 11.21
C THR A 85 6.23 15.11 10.52
N ALA A 86 6.07 13.98 11.20
CA ALA A 86 5.38 12.80 10.68
C ALA A 86 4.20 12.44 11.59
N LEU A 87 2.99 12.46 11.04
CA LEU A 87 1.77 11.98 11.70
C LEU A 87 1.34 10.66 11.06
N ARG A 88 1.03 9.67 11.88
CA ARG A 88 0.43 8.41 11.42
C ARG A 88 -0.79 8.07 12.27
N SER A 89 -1.90 7.72 11.63
CA SER A 89 -3.14 7.32 12.29
C SER A 89 -3.72 6.06 11.66
N SER A 90 -4.20 5.15 12.50
CA SER A 90 -4.99 3.97 12.14
C SER A 90 -6.23 3.87 13.04
N ALA A 91 -6.69 5.02 13.55
CA ALA A 91 -7.78 5.07 14.53
C ALA A 91 -9.14 4.70 13.91
N ILE A 92 -9.28 4.97 12.62
CA ILE A 92 -10.45 4.61 11.84
C ILE A 92 -10.20 3.20 11.29
N ARG A 93 -11.11 2.27 11.59
CA ARG A 93 -11.04 0.91 11.08
C ARG A 93 -10.95 0.94 9.55
N ASN A 94 -10.05 0.12 9.00
CA ASN A 94 -9.81 -0.01 7.55
C ASN A 94 -9.22 1.24 6.88
N VAL A 95 -8.77 2.24 7.65
CA VAL A 95 -8.17 3.46 7.10
C VAL A 95 -6.84 3.76 7.79
N ASP A 96 -5.77 3.80 6.99
CA ASP A 96 -4.46 4.27 7.40
C ASP A 96 -4.19 5.65 6.80
N LEU A 97 -3.81 6.59 7.66
CA LEU A 97 -3.41 7.93 7.28
C LEU A 97 -1.94 8.14 7.61
N SER A 98 -1.19 8.69 6.68
CA SER A 98 0.20 9.11 6.89
C SER A 98 0.40 10.50 6.33
N PHE A 99 0.87 11.41 7.18
CA PHE A 99 1.15 12.79 6.81
C PHE A 99 2.59 13.10 7.18
N PHE A 100 3.32 13.74 6.27
CA PHE A 100 4.70 14.14 6.48
C PHE A 100 4.90 15.57 5.99
N VAL A 101 5.60 16.38 6.77
CA VAL A 101 6.04 17.72 6.37
C VAL A 101 7.47 17.93 6.75
N SER A 102 8.25 18.50 5.84
CA SER A 102 9.60 18.98 6.10
C SER A 102 9.60 20.50 6.08
N HIS A 103 10.10 21.11 7.14
CA HIS A 103 10.24 22.55 7.28
C HIS A 103 11.71 22.94 7.37
N ASP A 104 12.09 23.96 6.62
CA ASP A 104 13.39 24.61 6.64
C ASP A 104 13.36 25.82 7.58
N PHE A 105 14.25 25.82 8.57
CA PHE A 105 14.36 26.91 9.53
C PHE A 105 15.10 28.13 8.98
N TYR A 106 15.69 28.08 7.79
CA TYR A 106 16.53 29.16 7.29
C TYR A 106 15.81 30.02 6.25
N ASP A 107 15.99 31.33 6.39
CA ASP A 107 15.64 32.28 5.35
C ASP A 107 16.57 32.11 4.12
N GLN A 108 15.99 31.97 2.94
CA GLN A 108 16.74 31.65 1.72
C GLN A 108 17.57 32.83 1.19
N LYS A 109 17.21 34.07 1.52
CA LYS A 109 17.94 35.26 1.07
C LYS A 109 19.08 35.62 2.01
N THR A 110 18.83 35.48 3.31
CA THR A 110 19.76 35.97 4.35
C THR A 110 20.54 34.85 5.05
N GLY A 111 20.16 33.58 4.86
CA GLY A 111 20.75 32.44 5.58
C GLY A 111 20.50 32.46 7.09
N LYS A 112 19.67 33.39 7.59
CA LYS A 112 19.38 33.54 9.02
C LYS A 112 18.39 32.48 9.49
N LEU A 113 18.64 31.96 10.70
CA LEU A 113 17.76 31.00 11.36
C LEU A 113 16.47 31.70 11.84
N LYS A 114 15.33 31.10 11.52
CA LYS A 114 13.95 31.49 11.85
C LYS A 114 13.20 30.28 12.43
N LEU A 115 13.35 30.08 13.73
CA LEU A 115 12.75 28.93 14.45
C LEU A 115 11.21 28.96 14.48
N LEU A 116 10.63 30.15 14.67
CA LEU A 116 9.17 30.32 14.87
C LEU A 116 8.37 30.50 13.57
N SER A 117 9.05 30.71 12.45
CA SER A 117 8.41 30.86 11.13
C SER A 117 9.12 30.00 10.09
N PRO A 118 9.23 28.68 10.31
CA PRO A 118 9.97 27.83 9.42
C PRO A 118 9.19 27.65 8.11
N ARG A 119 9.92 27.61 7.00
CA ARG A 119 9.35 27.52 5.67
C ARG A 119 9.14 26.07 5.29
N TRP A 120 7.93 25.67 4.91
CA TRP A 120 7.71 24.33 4.36
C TRP A 120 8.55 24.11 3.09
N VAL A 121 9.10 22.91 2.95
CA VAL A 121 9.92 22.47 1.80
C VAL A 121 9.24 21.34 1.06
N TYR A 122 8.64 20.42 1.80
CA TYR A 122 7.99 19.25 1.26
C TYR A 122 6.82 18.89 2.17
N PHE A 123 5.72 18.46 1.57
CA PHE A 123 4.68 17.80 2.32
C PHE A 123 4.13 16.62 1.52
N SER A 124 3.72 15.57 2.23
CA SER A 124 2.99 14.45 1.67
C SER A 124 1.87 14.00 2.57
N PHE A 125 0.84 13.49 1.93
CA PHE A 125 -0.34 12.92 2.54
C PHE A 125 -0.68 11.65 1.77
N ASP A 126 -0.67 10.53 2.48
CA ASP A 126 -0.97 9.22 1.96
C ASP A 126 -2.16 8.67 2.74
N THR A 127 -3.18 8.21 2.01
CA THR A 127 -4.35 7.54 2.59
C THR A 127 -4.46 6.15 2.00
N ARG A 128 -4.67 5.14 2.85
CA ARG A 128 -5.01 3.78 2.41
C ARG A 128 -6.31 3.38 3.07
N LEU A 129 -7.26 2.93 2.27
CA LEU A 129 -8.54 2.41 2.71
C LEU A 129 -8.69 0.98 2.18
N GLY A 130 -8.91 0.03 3.09
CA GLY A 130 -9.00 -1.40 2.77
C GLY A 130 -10.30 -2.00 3.28
N LEU A 131 -11.34 -2.01 2.46
CA LEU A 131 -12.62 -2.63 2.79
C LEU A 131 -12.62 -4.09 2.36
N HIS A 132 -13.21 -4.93 3.18
CA HIS A 132 -13.40 -6.34 2.88
C HIS A 132 -14.74 -6.79 3.47
N GLY A 133 -15.34 -7.78 2.83
CA GLY A 133 -16.55 -8.41 3.35
C GLY A 133 -16.73 -9.79 2.77
N SER A 134 -17.74 -10.49 3.26
CA SER A 134 -18.03 -11.85 2.85
C SER A 134 -19.52 -12.14 2.85
N TRP A 135 -19.97 -13.00 1.96
CA TRP A 135 -21.31 -13.58 1.98
C TRP A 135 -21.23 -15.11 1.85
N GLN A 136 -22.29 -15.79 2.27
CA GLN A 136 -22.40 -17.25 2.13
C GLN A 136 -23.34 -17.58 0.97
N GLU A 137 -22.91 -18.48 0.10
CA GLU A 137 -23.73 -19.10 -0.93
C GLU A 137 -23.94 -20.58 -0.61
N THR A 138 -25.17 -21.05 -0.78
CA THR A 138 -25.52 -22.46 -0.58
C THR A 138 -25.33 -23.21 -1.89
N LYS A 139 -24.49 -24.24 -1.88
CA LYS A 139 -24.30 -25.16 -3.00
C LYS A 139 -25.16 -26.40 -2.79
N ALA A 140 -26.15 -26.59 -3.66
CA ALA A 140 -26.80 -27.89 -3.78
C ALA A 140 -25.76 -28.89 -4.28
N LYS A 141 -25.58 -30.01 -3.57
CA LYS A 141 -24.84 -31.15 -4.10
C LYS A 141 -25.62 -31.67 -5.31
N THR A 142 -24.98 -31.67 -6.47
CA THR A 142 -25.43 -32.48 -7.60
C THR A 142 -25.19 -33.92 -7.19
N VAL A 143 -26.27 -34.70 -7.00
CA VAL A 143 -26.16 -36.14 -6.81
C VAL A 143 -25.59 -36.67 -8.13
N GLU A 144 -24.35 -37.15 -8.12
CA GLU A 144 -23.82 -37.89 -9.26
C GLU A 144 -24.70 -39.13 -9.45
N GLU A 145 -25.08 -39.40 -10.69
CA GLU A 145 -26.02 -40.43 -11.16
C GLU A 145 -25.61 -41.89 -10.81
N PHE A 146 -24.58 -42.05 -9.98
CA PHE A 146 -24.05 -43.34 -9.50
C PHE A 146 -24.72 -43.88 -8.22
N GLU A 147 -25.67 -43.15 -7.63
CA GLU A 147 -26.44 -43.60 -6.46
C GLU A 147 -27.83 -44.15 -6.84
N GLU A 148 -27.93 -45.01 -7.87
CA GLU A 148 -29.18 -45.74 -8.14
C GLU A 148 -29.42 -46.93 -7.17
N LEU A 149 -28.41 -47.31 -6.38
CA LEU A 149 -28.46 -48.44 -5.45
C LEU A 149 -28.73 -48.07 -3.98
N THR A 150 -28.86 -46.80 -3.63
CA THR A 150 -29.15 -46.36 -2.25
C THR A 150 -30.67 -46.27 -2.00
N PRO A 151 -31.18 -46.79 -0.86
CA PRO A 151 -32.59 -46.71 -0.50
C PRO A 151 -33.11 -45.25 -0.46
N PRO A 152 -34.37 -44.97 -0.85
CA PRO A 152 -34.93 -43.62 -0.90
C PRO A 152 -34.85 -42.85 0.43
N GLU A 153 -34.80 -43.55 1.56
CA GLU A 153 -34.78 -42.97 2.91
C GLU A 153 -33.46 -42.26 3.24
N GLU A 154 -32.34 -42.62 2.61
CA GLU A 154 -31.03 -41.97 2.82
C GLU A 154 -30.80 -40.74 1.91
N ARG A 155 -31.65 -40.55 0.87
CA ARG A 155 -31.52 -39.42 -0.08
C ARG A 155 -31.90 -38.06 0.50
N LEU A 156 -32.54 -38.02 1.68
CA LEU A 156 -33.04 -36.78 2.28
C LEU A 156 -31.98 -35.98 3.07
N GLN A 157 -30.74 -36.46 3.18
CA GLN A 157 -29.62 -35.69 3.72
C GLN A 157 -28.75 -35.11 2.60
N GLY A 158 -29.37 -34.35 1.70
CA GLY A 158 -28.65 -33.46 0.79
C GLY A 158 -27.89 -32.41 1.61
N SER A 159 -26.67 -32.74 2.03
CA SER A 159 -25.78 -31.82 2.75
C SER A 159 -25.40 -30.68 1.82
N SER A 160 -26.14 -29.58 1.93
CA SER A 160 -25.85 -28.34 1.22
C SER A 160 -24.54 -27.75 1.76
N GLU A 161 -23.54 -27.64 0.90
CA GLU A 161 -22.23 -27.08 1.25
C GLU A 161 -22.34 -25.54 1.25
N LYS A 162 -22.05 -24.89 2.38
CA LYS A 162 -22.02 -23.42 2.46
C LYS A 162 -20.64 -22.93 2.03
N VAL A 163 -20.58 -22.25 0.89
CA VAL A 163 -19.34 -21.66 0.37
C VAL A 163 -19.30 -20.19 0.74
N THR A 164 -18.20 -19.75 1.36
CA THR A 164 -18.00 -18.33 1.70
C THR A 164 -17.28 -17.61 0.57
N GLN A 165 -17.89 -16.56 0.04
CA GLN A 165 -17.31 -15.67 -0.97
C GLN A 165 -16.81 -14.40 -0.28
N THR A 166 -15.62 -13.92 -0.67
CA THR A 166 -14.99 -12.74 -0.07
C THR A 166 -14.68 -11.68 -1.12
N TRP A 167 -15.13 -10.45 -0.85
CA TRP A 167 -14.83 -9.29 -1.68
C TRP A 167 -13.86 -8.35 -0.97
N SER A 168 -13.08 -7.60 -1.74
CA SER A 168 -12.23 -6.54 -1.22
C SER A 168 -12.17 -5.32 -2.13
N VAL A 169 -12.10 -4.15 -1.52
CA VAL A 169 -11.88 -2.85 -2.16
C VAL A 169 -10.71 -2.18 -1.47
N ASN A 170 -9.66 -1.89 -2.21
CA ASN A 170 -8.49 -1.20 -1.73
C ASN A 170 -8.36 0.12 -2.48
N ILE A 171 -8.35 1.24 -1.76
CA ILE A 171 -8.11 2.56 -2.31
C ILE A 171 -6.82 3.09 -1.69
N SER A 172 -5.86 3.42 -2.52
CA SER A 172 -4.63 4.10 -2.12
C SER A 172 -4.58 5.46 -2.76
N HIS A 173 -4.34 6.49 -1.97
CA HIS A 173 -4.19 7.87 -2.41
C HIS A 173 -2.82 8.38 -1.98
N ARG A 174 -2.16 9.07 -2.89
CA ARG A 174 -0.89 9.73 -2.64
C ARG A 174 -0.96 11.15 -3.14
N PHE A 175 -0.69 12.08 -2.24
CA PHE A 175 -0.39 13.45 -2.54
C PHE A 175 0.98 13.82 -1.99
N SER A 176 1.83 14.41 -2.80
CA SER A 176 3.09 15.00 -2.33
C SER A 176 3.48 16.18 -3.19
N LYS A 177 4.03 17.21 -2.54
CA LYS A 177 4.47 18.42 -3.22
C LYS A 177 5.71 18.96 -2.58
N SER A 178 6.67 19.30 -3.43
CA SER A 178 7.88 20.01 -3.04
C SER A 178 7.78 21.49 -3.40
N ARG A 179 8.35 22.35 -2.58
CA ARG A 179 8.34 23.79 -2.80
C ARG A 179 9.30 24.13 -3.94
N GLY A 180 8.74 24.58 -5.07
CA GLY A 180 9.51 24.89 -6.28
C GLY A 180 9.84 23.65 -7.13
N GLY A 181 9.19 22.51 -6.87
CA GLY A 181 9.38 21.28 -7.63
C GLY A 181 8.06 20.64 -8.04
N SER A 182 8.13 19.34 -8.32
CA SER A 182 7.00 18.57 -8.83
C SER A 182 5.92 18.33 -7.78
N GLU A 183 4.68 18.25 -8.28
CA GLU A 183 3.52 17.75 -7.57
C GLU A 183 3.22 16.32 -8.05
N ASN A 184 2.83 15.46 -7.13
CA ASN A 184 2.44 14.09 -7.40
C ASN A 184 1.12 13.84 -6.70
N HIS A 185 0.05 13.61 -7.46
CA HIS A 185 -1.29 13.49 -6.92
C HIS A 185 -2.09 12.45 -7.71
N TRP A 186 -2.22 11.26 -7.16
CA TRP A 186 -3.00 10.18 -7.78
C TRP A 186 -3.69 9.33 -6.73
N ALA A 187 -4.70 8.59 -7.19
CA ALA A 187 -5.31 7.51 -6.42
C ALA A 187 -5.40 6.26 -7.29
N THR A 188 -5.22 5.11 -6.66
CA THR A 188 -5.42 3.79 -7.25
C THR A 188 -6.48 3.05 -6.47
N MET A 189 -7.47 2.52 -7.17
CA MET A 189 -8.51 1.65 -6.63
C MET A 189 -8.37 0.26 -7.21
N SER A 190 -8.35 -0.75 -6.35
CA SER A 190 -8.37 -2.16 -6.70
C SER A 190 -9.59 -2.83 -6.07
N LEU A 191 -10.46 -3.40 -6.90
CA LEU A 191 -11.63 -4.17 -6.51
C LEU A 191 -11.40 -5.63 -6.87
N ARG A 192 -11.66 -6.53 -5.92
CA ARG A 192 -11.81 -7.97 -6.15
C ARG A 192 -13.20 -8.37 -5.71
N LEU A 193 -14.05 -8.73 -6.66
CA LEU A 193 -15.45 -9.03 -6.44
C LEU A 193 -15.81 -10.38 -7.05
N PRO A 194 -16.00 -11.43 -6.25
CA PRO A 194 -16.67 -12.64 -6.74
C PRO A 194 -18.10 -12.26 -7.13
N LEU A 195 -18.47 -12.34 -8.42
CA LEU A 195 -19.84 -12.05 -8.83
C LEU A 195 -20.77 -13.22 -8.47
N THR A 196 -20.25 -14.44 -8.56
CA THR A 196 -20.85 -15.70 -8.10
C THR A 196 -19.72 -16.69 -7.77
N ARG A 197 -20.04 -17.89 -7.27
CA ARG A 197 -19.06 -18.98 -7.06
C ARG A 197 -18.16 -19.33 -8.26
N HIS A 198 -18.59 -19.00 -9.48
CA HIS A 198 -17.85 -19.30 -10.70
C HIS A 198 -17.33 -18.06 -11.39
N TRP A 199 -17.63 -16.86 -10.90
CA TRP A 199 -17.23 -15.61 -11.55
C TRP A 199 -16.45 -14.74 -10.60
N LEU A 200 -15.29 -14.25 -11.04
CA LEU A 200 -14.48 -13.30 -10.30
C LEU A 200 -14.19 -12.10 -11.20
N LEU A 201 -14.56 -10.91 -10.72
CA LEU A 201 -14.18 -9.65 -11.33
C LEU A 201 -13.04 -9.03 -10.51
N ASN A 202 -11.90 -8.83 -11.15
CA ASN A 202 -10.86 -7.93 -10.66
C ASN A 202 -10.93 -6.64 -11.48
N TYR A 203 -10.89 -5.50 -10.80
CA TYR A 203 -10.90 -4.20 -11.43
C TYR A 203 -9.83 -3.32 -10.81
N LEU A 204 -8.98 -2.74 -11.64
CA LEU A 204 -7.94 -1.80 -11.25
C LEU A 204 -8.16 -0.48 -11.98
N ASN A 205 -8.12 0.62 -11.24
CA ASN A 205 -8.17 1.96 -11.78
C ASN A 205 -7.10 2.82 -11.14
N ARG A 206 -6.42 3.65 -11.94
CA ARG A 206 -5.56 4.72 -11.48
C ARG A 206 -6.04 6.05 -12.03
N TYR A 207 -6.31 6.99 -11.15
CA TYR A 207 -6.68 8.35 -11.48
C TYR A 207 -5.56 9.32 -11.11
N ASP A 208 -5.14 10.13 -12.08
CA ASP A 208 -4.21 11.24 -11.86
C ASP A 208 -5.00 12.54 -11.69
N PHE A 209 -4.86 13.17 -10.53
CA PHE A 209 -5.60 14.40 -10.20
C PHE A 209 -4.99 15.66 -10.83
N ALA A 210 -3.70 15.64 -11.18
CA ALA A 210 -3.06 16.76 -11.85
C ALA A 210 -3.51 16.81 -13.32
N GLU A 211 -3.54 15.66 -13.98
CA GLU A 211 -3.99 15.54 -15.37
C GLU A 211 -5.51 15.39 -15.50
N LYS A 212 -6.22 15.21 -14.38
CA LYS A 212 -7.68 15.02 -14.29
C LYS A 212 -8.20 13.89 -15.19
N LYS A 213 -7.47 12.78 -15.25
CA LYS A 213 -7.85 11.63 -16.08
C LYS A 213 -7.48 10.31 -15.44
N ILE A 214 -8.17 9.27 -15.89
CA ILE A 214 -7.80 7.88 -15.59
C ILE A 214 -6.59 7.52 -16.45
N THR A 215 -5.46 7.21 -15.82
CA THR A 215 -4.21 6.86 -16.51
C THR A 215 -4.06 5.36 -16.76
N GLU A 216 -4.68 4.54 -15.92
CA GLU A 216 -4.72 3.09 -16.06
C GLU A 216 -6.10 2.56 -15.67
N GLN A 217 -6.62 1.65 -16.47
CA GLN A 217 -7.90 1.02 -16.20
C GLN A 217 -7.91 -0.39 -16.77
N THR A 218 -8.03 -1.38 -15.89
CA THR A 218 -7.93 -2.79 -16.23
C THR A 218 -9.08 -3.54 -15.60
N PHE A 219 -9.83 -4.24 -16.44
CA PHE A 219 -10.85 -5.21 -16.03
C PHE A 219 -10.31 -6.61 -16.28
N GLU A 220 -10.45 -7.49 -15.31
CA GLU A 220 -10.18 -8.91 -15.48
C GLU A 220 -11.36 -9.71 -14.96
N LEU A 221 -12.02 -10.41 -15.88
CA LEU A 221 -13.14 -11.28 -15.59
C LEU A 221 -12.68 -12.73 -15.73
N TYR A 222 -12.80 -13.49 -14.66
CA TYR A 222 -12.50 -14.91 -14.61
C TYR A 222 -13.79 -15.70 -14.44
N ARG A 223 -13.93 -16.79 -15.20
CA ARG A 223 -15.03 -17.75 -15.09
C ARG A 223 -14.51 -19.17 -14.92
N ASP A 224 -14.95 -19.85 -13.88
CA ASP A 224 -14.78 -21.29 -13.69
C ASP A 224 -15.93 -22.07 -14.36
N MET A 225 -15.60 -23.03 -15.21
CA MET A 225 -16.54 -23.92 -15.91
C MET A 225 -16.21 -25.40 -15.66
N HIS A 226 -15.78 -25.73 -14.43
CA HIS A 226 -15.38 -27.06 -13.98
C HIS A 226 -14.07 -27.56 -14.62
N CYS A 227 -14.13 -28.19 -15.80
CA CYS A 227 -12.94 -28.65 -16.55
C CYS A 227 -12.30 -27.53 -17.38
N TRP A 228 -13.08 -26.49 -17.66
CA TRP A 228 -12.65 -25.33 -18.43
C TRP A 228 -12.54 -24.10 -17.54
N GLU A 229 -11.71 -23.16 -17.95
CA GLU A 229 -11.64 -21.82 -17.38
C GLU A 229 -11.62 -20.78 -18.49
N GLY A 230 -12.21 -19.63 -18.20
CA GLY A 230 -12.20 -18.47 -19.07
C GLY A 230 -11.59 -17.28 -18.36
N ARG A 231 -10.71 -16.55 -19.04
CA ARG A 231 -10.16 -15.26 -18.58
C ARG A 231 -10.35 -14.23 -19.67
N PHE A 232 -10.89 -13.08 -19.30
CA PHE A 232 -10.99 -11.91 -20.15
C PHE A 232 -10.32 -10.74 -19.44
N THR A 233 -9.27 -10.19 -20.05
CA THR A 233 -8.56 -9.01 -19.59
C THR A 233 -8.79 -7.87 -20.57
N TRP A 234 -9.23 -6.72 -20.09
CA TRP A 234 -9.45 -5.52 -20.89
C TRP A 234 -8.72 -4.34 -20.28
N ILE A 235 -7.71 -3.84 -20.99
CA ILE A 235 -6.95 -2.64 -20.65
C ILE A 235 -7.51 -1.49 -21.50
N VAL A 236 -8.21 -0.57 -20.86
CA VAL A 236 -8.93 0.53 -21.54
C VAL A 236 -8.00 1.70 -21.87
N ASN A 237 -7.06 2.00 -20.98
CA ASN A 237 -6.18 3.18 -21.07
C ASN A 237 -4.71 2.78 -20.92
N GLY A 238 -3.82 3.51 -21.60
CA GLY A 238 -2.36 3.34 -21.52
C GLY A 238 -1.73 2.67 -22.75
N TYR A 239 -0.42 2.47 -22.71
CA TYR A 239 0.35 1.94 -23.85
C TYR A 239 -0.02 0.49 -24.23
N ARG A 240 -0.53 -0.29 -23.26
CA ARG A 240 -0.96 -1.68 -23.46
C ARG A 240 -2.47 -1.80 -23.68
N GLN A 241 -3.10 -0.74 -24.19
CA GLN A 241 -4.51 -0.73 -24.56
C GLN A 241 -4.87 -1.92 -25.44
N GLY A 242 -5.97 -2.58 -25.11
CA GLY A 242 -6.45 -3.75 -25.84
C GLY A 242 -7.20 -4.71 -24.92
N TYR A 243 -7.67 -5.80 -25.52
CA TYR A 243 -8.25 -6.90 -24.77
C TYR A 243 -7.56 -8.21 -25.12
N TYR A 244 -7.58 -9.13 -24.18
CA TYR A 244 -7.15 -10.51 -24.34
C TYR A 244 -8.20 -11.40 -23.70
N PHE A 245 -8.69 -12.38 -24.46
CA PHE A 245 -9.52 -13.44 -23.91
C PHE A 245 -8.86 -14.78 -24.19
N ARG A 246 -8.99 -15.68 -23.22
CA ARG A 246 -8.54 -17.07 -23.29
C ARG A 246 -9.59 -17.95 -22.64
N ILE A 247 -9.93 -19.05 -23.30
CA ILE A 247 -10.61 -20.18 -22.70
C ILE A 247 -9.70 -21.39 -22.89
N ASN A 248 -9.45 -22.15 -21.83
CA ASN A 248 -8.63 -23.37 -21.90
C ASN A 248 -9.18 -24.46 -20.99
N ILE A 249 -8.77 -25.69 -21.27
CA ILE A 249 -8.96 -26.82 -20.35
C ILE A 249 -7.95 -26.65 -19.21
N LYS A 250 -8.38 -26.83 -17.96
CA LYS A 250 -7.51 -26.65 -16.78
C LYS A 250 -6.38 -27.69 -16.73
N ALA A 251 -6.71 -28.93 -17.09
CA ALA A 251 -5.76 -30.05 -17.11
C ALA A 251 -4.83 -30.06 -18.32
N LEU A 252 -5.25 -29.47 -19.44
CA LEU A 252 -4.49 -29.37 -20.69
C LEU A 252 -4.52 -27.93 -21.21
N PRO A 253 -3.76 -27.00 -20.59
CA PRO A 253 -3.81 -25.58 -20.90
C PRO A 253 -3.41 -25.21 -22.33
N GLU A 254 -2.70 -26.11 -23.03
CA GLU A 254 -2.35 -26.02 -24.44
C GLU A 254 -3.58 -26.11 -25.36
N ILE A 255 -4.64 -26.80 -24.93
CA ILE A 255 -5.93 -26.81 -25.62
C ILE A 255 -6.66 -25.53 -25.22
N LYS A 256 -6.39 -24.46 -25.99
CA LYS A 256 -6.92 -23.12 -25.74
C LYS A 256 -7.51 -22.46 -26.98
N ILE A 257 -8.53 -21.64 -26.74
CA ILE A 257 -9.07 -20.67 -27.70
C ILE A 257 -8.72 -19.29 -27.15
N GLU A 258 -8.00 -18.49 -27.93
CA GLU A 258 -7.61 -17.14 -27.51
C GLU A 258 -7.79 -16.12 -28.63
N LYS A 259 -8.07 -14.89 -28.25
CA LYS A 259 -8.13 -13.74 -29.16
C LYS A 259 -7.57 -12.52 -28.44
N SER A 260 -6.75 -11.76 -29.15
CA SER A 260 -6.16 -10.54 -28.62
C SER A 260 -6.19 -9.39 -29.61
N GLN A 261 -6.31 -8.17 -29.09
CA GLN A 261 -6.13 -6.94 -29.85
C GLN A 261 -4.71 -6.41 -29.63
N LYS A 262 -4.12 -5.81 -30.69
CA LYS A 262 -2.74 -5.29 -30.75
C LYS A 262 -2.26 -4.71 -29.40
N GLY A 263 -1.13 -5.21 -28.88
CA GLY A 263 -0.46 -4.71 -27.67
C GLY A 263 -0.50 -5.67 -26.47
N ILE A 264 -1.46 -6.60 -26.44
CA ILE A 264 -1.55 -7.65 -25.42
C ILE A 264 -1.41 -9.00 -26.14
N ARG A 265 -0.22 -9.60 -26.09
CA ARG A 265 0.00 -10.99 -26.50
C ARG A 265 0.57 -11.70 -25.30
N GLU A 266 -0.14 -12.71 -24.82
CA GLU A 266 0.20 -13.56 -23.67
C GLU A 266 0.59 -12.77 -22.40
N ILE A 267 -0.32 -12.71 -21.43
CA ILE A 267 0.07 -12.30 -20.08
C ILE A 267 0.78 -13.51 -19.46
N PHE A 268 2.11 -13.56 -19.60
CA PHE A 268 2.94 -14.54 -18.89
C PHE A 268 2.74 -14.32 -17.39
N PHE A 269 2.08 -15.28 -16.75
CA PHE A 269 2.12 -15.50 -15.31
C PHE A 269 2.88 -16.79 -15.07
#